data_AF-A0AAU8G1V3-F1
#
_entry.id   AF-A0AAU8G1V3-F1
#
_cell.length_a   1.000
_cell.length_b   1.000
_cell.length_c   1.000
_cell.angle_alpha   90.00
_cell.angle_beta   90.00
_cell.angle_gamma   90.00
#
_symmetry.space_group_name_H-M   'P 1'
#
loop_
_entity.id
_entity.type
_entity.pdbx_description
1 polymer ?
#
loop_
_entity_poly.entity_id
_entity_poly.type
_entity_poly.pdbx_seq_one_letter_code
_entity_poly.pdbx_strand_id
1 'polypeptide(L)'
;MLWEGDFPEKVAIGSDSPETTIVLEAVREKMPLVLVMVWSTPRQLQSIEWAVAELDGYGRVQPNGQEALWEPEIVADDATSDVESFDSGVPVVPVVALQTQDRPSDA
;
A
#
# COMPACT_ATOMS: atom_id res chain seq x y z
N MET A 1 -3.22 -7.02 14.99
CA MET A 1 -3.85 -5.71 15.24
C MET A 1 -5.32 -5.86 14.91
N LEU A 2 -6.22 -5.66 15.87
CA LEU A 2 -7.65 -5.52 15.60
C LEU A 2 -7.85 -4.15 14.95
N TRP A 3 -8.67 -4.10 13.92
CA TRP A 3 -9.04 -2.86 13.24
C TRP A 3 -10.33 -2.36 13.89
N GLU A 4 -10.28 -1.23 14.61
CA GLU A 4 -11.49 -0.53 15.06
C GLU A 4 -11.81 0.59 14.06
N GLY A 5 -12.58 0.25 13.02
CA GLY A 5 -13.10 1.22 12.05
C GLY A 5 -14.32 1.94 12.62
N ASP A 6 -14.14 3.21 12.98
CA ASP A 6 -15.23 4.11 13.37
C ASP A 6 -15.93 4.59 12.08
N PHE A 7 -17.16 4.13 11.83
CA PHE A 7 -17.91 4.48 10.62
C PHE A 7 -18.83 5.68 10.89
N PRO A 8 -18.82 6.72 10.04
CA PRO A 8 -19.59 7.93 10.27
C PRO A 8 -21.10 7.70 10.18
N GLU A 9 -21.81 8.45 11.03
CA GLU A 9 -23.23 8.37 11.33
C GLU A 9 -24.14 8.59 10.11
N LYS A 10 -25.02 7.60 9.91
CA LYS A 10 -26.22 7.51 9.06
C LYS A 10 -26.69 8.81 8.37
N VAL A 11 -26.39 8.95 7.08
CA VAL A 11 -27.08 9.92 6.20
C VAL A 11 -28.45 9.36 5.83
N ALA A 12 -29.53 10.05 6.24
CA ALA A 12 -30.90 9.69 5.91
C ALA A 12 -31.19 9.95 4.42
N ILE A 13 -31.41 8.88 3.64
CA ILE A 13 -31.91 8.96 2.26
C ILE A 13 -33.38 8.52 2.29
N GLY A 14 -34.25 9.40 1.78
CA GLY A 14 -35.71 9.26 1.85
C GLY A 14 -36.32 8.28 0.84
N SER A 15 -37.60 7.96 1.11
CA SER A 15 -38.50 7.05 0.40
C SER A 15 -38.22 5.56 0.59
N ASP A 16 -38.47 5.10 1.81
CA ASP A 16 -38.41 3.71 2.25
C ASP A 16 -39.62 2.92 1.71
N SER A 17 -39.46 2.26 0.55
CA SER A 17 -40.37 1.20 0.15
C SER A 17 -40.02 -0.07 0.94
N PRO A 18 -40.99 -0.93 1.30
CA PRO A 18 -40.71 -2.12 2.11
C PRO A 18 -39.68 -3.06 1.45
N GLU A 19 -39.60 -3.04 0.12
CA GLU A 19 -38.59 -3.79 -0.64
C GLU A 19 -37.19 -3.18 -0.47
N THR A 20 -37.05 -1.86 -0.48
CA THR A 20 -35.75 -1.20 -0.20
C THR A 20 -35.29 -1.36 1.24
N THR A 21 -36.21 -1.40 2.21
CA THR A 21 -35.89 -1.64 3.63
C THR A 21 -35.31 -3.04 3.83
N ILE A 22 -35.89 -4.07 3.19
CA ILE A 22 -35.41 -5.45 3.27
C ILE A 22 -34.02 -5.59 2.63
N VAL A 23 -33.79 -4.95 1.47
CA VAL A 23 -32.48 -4.95 0.82
C VAL A 23 -31.44 -4.23 1.69
N LEU A 24 -31.79 -3.12 2.32
CA LEU A 24 -30.91 -2.39 3.24
C LEU A 24 -30.60 -3.18 4.52
N GLU A 25 -31.55 -3.94 5.06
CA GLU A 25 -31.29 -4.85 6.18
C GLU A 25 -30.41 -6.04 5.77
N ALA A 26 -30.62 -6.62 4.59
CA ALA A 26 -29.76 -7.68 4.06
C ALA A 26 -28.32 -7.20 3.79
N VAL A 27 -28.16 -5.96 3.30
CA VAL A 27 -26.84 -5.32 3.09
C VAL A 27 -26.14 -4.99 4.42
N ARG A 28 -26.90 -4.76 5.51
CA ARG A 28 -26.32 -4.64 6.86
C ARG A 28 -25.82 -5.98 7.41
N GLU A 29 -26.39 -7.09 6.96
CA GLU A 29 -25.99 -8.43 7.42
C GLU A 29 -24.67 -8.88 6.77
N LYS A 30 -24.40 -8.42 5.54
CA LYS A 30 -23.16 -8.70 4.80
C LYS A 30 -22.66 -7.45 4.08
N MET A 31 -21.67 -6.78 4.65
CA MET A 31 -21.06 -5.60 4.05
C MET A 31 -19.91 -6.01 3.11
N PRO A 32 -19.95 -5.66 1.81
CA PRO A 32 -18.86 -5.95 0.90
C PRO A 32 -17.63 -5.10 1.26
N LEU A 33 -16.46 -5.70 1.21
CA LEU A 33 -15.18 -5.03 1.42
C LEU A 33 -14.10 -5.58 0.47
N VAL A 34 -13.00 -4.85 0.37
CA VAL A 34 -11.81 -5.28 -0.38
C VAL A 34 -10.71 -5.55 0.63
N LEU A 35 -10.21 -6.79 0.65
CA LEU A 35 -9.02 -7.17 1.40
C LEU A 35 -7.79 -7.00 0.53
N VAL A 36 -6.77 -6.35 1.08
CA VAL A 36 -5.42 -6.31 0.49
C VAL A 36 -4.47 -6.96 1.47
N MET A 37 -3.84 -8.05 1.06
CA MET A 37 -2.85 -8.79 1.83
C MET A 37 -1.47 -8.48 1.28
N VAL A 38 -0.58 -8.00 2.15
CA VAL A 38 0.78 -7.60 1.79
C VAL A 38 1.75 -8.54 2.47
N TRP A 39 2.45 -9.35 1.68
CA TRP A 39 3.46 -10.28 2.18
C TRP A 39 4.83 -9.65 2.00
N SER A 40 5.55 -9.47 3.12
CA SER A 40 6.86 -8.82 3.10
C SER A 40 7.80 -9.36 4.17
N THR A 41 9.09 -9.20 3.92
CA THR A 41 10.14 -9.24 4.92
C THR A 41 10.59 -7.80 5.22
N PRO A 42 11.36 -7.55 6.30
CA PRO A 42 11.84 -6.20 6.62
C PRO A 42 12.61 -5.50 5.48
N ARG A 43 13.12 -6.24 4.50
CA ARG A 43 13.94 -5.70 3.40
C ARG A 43 13.32 -5.87 2.01
N GLN A 44 12.25 -6.64 1.85
CA GLN A 44 11.73 -6.99 0.53
C GLN A 44 10.22 -7.27 0.56
N LEU A 45 9.51 -6.72 -0.43
CA LEU A 45 8.13 -7.06 -0.74
C LEU A 45 8.08 -8.38 -1.53
N GLN A 46 7.28 -9.34 -1.07
CA GLN A 46 7.21 -10.69 -1.63
C GLN A 46 5.97 -10.89 -2.50
N SER A 47 4.82 -10.35 -2.11
CA SER A 47 3.63 -10.33 -2.96
C SER A 47 2.59 -9.37 -2.40
N ILE A 48 1.71 -8.91 -3.28
CA ILE A 48 0.47 -8.22 -2.90
C ILE A 48 -0.67 -9.02 -3.52
N GLU A 49 -1.58 -9.44 -2.67
CA GLU A 49 -2.79 -10.17 -3.04
C GLU A 49 -4.01 -9.35 -2.65
N TRP A 50 -5.10 -9.55 -3.38
CA TRP A 50 -6.37 -8.93 -3.06
C TRP A 50 -7.51 -9.93 -3.18
N ALA A 51 -8.59 -9.65 -2.45
CA ALA A 51 -9.84 -10.39 -2.58
C ALA A 51 -11.02 -9.46 -2.30
N VAL A 52 -12.12 -9.68 -3.01
CA VAL A 52 -13.42 -9.16 -2.55
C VAL A 52 -13.84 -10.00 -1.36
N ALA A 53 -14.43 -9.41 -0.33
CA ALA A 53 -14.85 -10.14 0.85
C ALA A 53 -16.18 -9.62 1.40
N GLU A 54 -16.83 -10.44 2.21
CA GLU A 54 -18.03 -10.09 2.95
C GLU A 54 -17.70 -10.01 4.44
N LEU A 55 -18.04 -8.89 5.08
CA LEU A 55 -18.07 -8.76 6.54
C LEU A 55 -19.46 -9.16 7.02
N ASP A 56 -19.54 -10.22 7.81
CA ASP A 56 -20.79 -10.61 8.45
C ASP A 56 -21.11 -9.76 9.68
N GLY A 57 -22.35 -9.85 10.16
CA GLY A 57 -22.79 -9.18 11.39
C GLY A 57 -22.05 -9.61 12.68
N TYR A 58 -21.20 -10.64 12.63
CA TYR A 58 -20.33 -11.07 13.73
C TYR A 58 -18.89 -10.54 13.59
N GLY A 59 -18.63 -9.70 12.59
CA GLY A 59 -17.31 -9.15 12.32
C GLY A 59 -16.34 -10.12 11.63
N ARG A 60 -16.83 -11.24 11.09
CA ARG A 60 -16.00 -12.19 10.35
C ARG A 60 -15.92 -11.77 8.90
N VAL A 61 -14.72 -11.86 8.35
CA VAL A 61 -14.45 -11.55 6.96
C VAL A 61 -14.28 -12.83 6.16
N GLN A 62 -15.08 -13.00 5.11
CA GLN A 62 -15.01 -14.15 4.21
C GLN A 62 -14.52 -13.70 2.82
N PRO A 63 -13.27 -14.02 2.42
CA PRO A 63 -12.75 -13.68 1.11
C PRO A 63 -13.38 -14.54 0.01
N ASN A 64 -13.68 -13.89 -1.11
CA ASN A 64 -14.27 -14.44 -2.33
C ASN A 64 -13.39 -14.03 -3.51
N GLY A 65 -12.75 -14.99 -4.18
CA GLY A 65 -11.88 -14.71 -5.33
C GLY A 65 -10.60 -13.97 -4.93
N GLN A 66 -9.60 -14.72 -4.50
CA GLN A 66 -8.27 -14.19 -4.19
C GLN A 66 -7.41 -14.19 -5.44
N GLU A 67 -6.77 -13.06 -5.72
CA GLU A 67 -5.93 -12.84 -6.89
C GLU A 67 -4.64 -12.10 -6.50
N ALA A 68 -3.56 -12.35 -7.24
CA ALA A 68 -2.32 -11.60 -7.08
C ALA A 68 -2.42 -10.25 -7.83
N LEU A 69 -2.20 -9.15 -7.11
CA LEU A 69 -2.02 -7.83 -7.73
C LEU A 69 -0.59 -7.62 -8.21
N TRP A 70 0.37 -8.14 -7.46
CA TRP A 70 1.78 -7.94 -7.72
C TRP A 70 2.62 -9.07 -7.16
N GLU A 71 3.58 -9.53 -7.95
CA GLU A 71 4.62 -10.48 -7.57
C GLU A 71 5.99 -9.95 -8.06
N PRO A 72 7.08 -10.23 -7.36
CA PRO A 72 8.42 -9.87 -7.78
C PRO A 72 8.75 -10.58 -9.08
N GLU A 73 9.25 -9.83 -10.06
CA GLU A 73 9.81 -10.41 -11.26
C GLU A 73 10.98 -11.31 -10.85
N ILE A 74 10.88 -12.61 -11.15
CA ILE A 74 11.96 -13.56 -10.92
C ILE A 74 13.08 -13.18 -11.88
N VAL A 75 13.99 -12.31 -11.43
CA VAL A 75 15.28 -12.15 -12.09
C VAL A 75 15.99 -13.48 -11.91
N ALA A 76 16.02 -14.29 -12.97
CA ALA A 76 16.83 -15.49 -13.01
C ALA A 76 18.25 -15.13 -12.56
N ASP A 77 18.87 -16.00 -11.75
CA ASP A 77 20.18 -15.92 -11.10
C ASP A 77 21.36 -15.55 -12.05
N ASP A 78 21.34 -14.36 -12.65
CA ASP A 78 22.46 -13.78 -13.41
C ASP A 78 22.51 -12.25 -13.34
N ALA A 79 21.85 -11.66 -12.35
CA ALA A 79 22.22 -10.35 -11.86
C ALA A 79 22.87 -10.54 -10.49
N THR A 80 24.05 -11.16 -10.49
CA THR A 80 25.06 -10.70 -9.55
C THR A 80 25.16 -9.20 -9.80
N SER A 81 24.50 -8.42 -8.96
CA SER A 81 24.77 -7.00 -8.89
C SER A 81 26.27 -6.94 -8.64
N ASP A 82 27.03 -6.54 -9.65
CA ASP A 82 28.41 -6.13 -9.55
C ASP A 82 28.43 -4.87 -8.67
N VAL A 83 28.06 -5.05 -7.39
CA VAL A 83 28.26 -4.04 -6.37
C VAL A 83 29.75 -4.06 -6.18
N GLU A 84 30.44 -3.11 -6.80
CA GLU A 84 31.83 -2.83 -6.50
C GLU A 84 32.00 -2.89 -4.98
N SER A 85 32.87 -3.79 -4.55
CA SER A 85 33.22 -3.97 -3.15
C SER A 85 33.69 -2.61 -2.60
N PHE A 86 32.89 -1.98 -1.74
CA PHE A 86 33.15 -0.66 -1.14
C PHE A 86 34.46 -0.60 -0.33
N ASP A 87 34.98 -1.77 0.00
CA ASP A 87 36.24 -2.04 0.67
C ASP A 87 37.47 -1.97 -0.26
N SER A 88 37.27 -1.81 -1.58
CA SER A 88 38.35 -1.74 -2.59
C SER A 88 38.45 -0.40 -3.33
N GLY A 89 37.41 0.45 -3.26
CA GLY A 89 37.39 1.74 -3.94
C GLY A 89 38.19 2.80 -3.19
N VAL A 90 39.15 3.44 -3.85
CA VAL A 90 39.76 4.67 -3.35
C VAL A 90 38.71 5.78 -3.50
N PRO A 91 38.30 6.48 -2.42
CA PRO A 91 37.31 7.55 -2.52
C PRO A 91 37.83 8.64 -3.47
N VAL A 92 37.12 8.87 -4.57
CA VAL A 92 37.42 10.00 -5.46
C VAL A 92 36.90 11.26 -4.80
N VAL A 93 37.82 12.08 -4.28
CA VAL A 93 37.47 13.37 -3.67
C VAL A 93 36.92 14.29 -4.77
N PRO A 94 35.71 14.84 -4.62
CA PRO A 94 35.18 15.79 -5.59
C PRO A 94 36.10 17.00 -5.68
N VAL A 95 36.43 17.41 -6.91
CA VAL A 95 37.22 18.62 -7.15
C VAL A 95 36.33 19.82 -6.84
N VAL A 96 36.40 20.32 -5.60
CA VAL A 96 35.72 21.56 -5.21
C VAL A 96 36.58 22.73 -5.67
N ALA A 97 36.20 23.35 -6.79
CA ALA A 97 36.76 24.64 -7.17
C ALA A 97 36.15 25.73 -6.28
N LEU A 98 37.00 26.48 -5.58
CA LEU A 98 36.56 27.66 -4.84
C LEU A 98 36.07 28.71 -5.84
N GLN A 99 34.80 29.10 -5.75
CA GLN A 99 34.31 30.23 -6.52
C GLN A 99 34.89 31.52 -5.94
N THR A 100 35.54 32.33 -6.78
CA THR A 100 35.91 33.70 -6.42
C THR A 100 34.64 34.51 -6.23
N GLN A 101 34.38 34.92 -4.99
CA GLN A 101 33.31 35.84 -4.66
C GLN A 101 33.72 37.25 -5.09
N ASP A 102 33.07 37.80 -6.11
CA ASP A 102 33.18 39.22 -6.42
C ASP A 102 32.58 40.01 -5.26
N ARG A 103 33.42 40.78 -4.58
CA ARG A 103 32.98 41.72 -3.54
C ARG A 103 32.10 42.77 -4.21
N PRO A 104 30.91 43.09 -3.68
CA PRO A 104 30.14 44.21 -4.21
C PRO A 104 30.97 45.47 -4.05
N SER A 105 31.27 46.12 -5.18
CA SER A 105 31.92 47.42 -5.22
C SER A 105 30.94 48.44 -4.65
N ASP A 106 31.27 48.97 -3.48
CA ASP A 106 30.61 50.15 -2.90
C ASP A 106 31.28 51.39 -3.52
N ALA A 107 30.62 52.02 -4.50
CA ALA A 107 30.78 53.41 -4.93
C ALA A 107 29.76 53.78 -6.02
#